data_AF-A0A554K4B1-F1
#
_entry.id   AF-A0A554K4B1-F1
#
_cell.length_a   1.000
_cell.length_b   1.000
_cell.length_c   1.000
_cell.angle_alpha   90.00
_cell.angle_beta   90.00
_cell.angle_gamma   90.00
#
_symmetry.space_group_name_H-M   'P 1'
#
loop_
_entity.id
_entity.type
_entity.pdbx_description
1 polymer ?
#
loop_
_entity_poly.entity_id
_entity_poly.type
_entity_poly.pdbx_seq_one_letter_code
_entity_poly.pdbx_strand_id
1 'polypeptide(L)'
;MEKRPRISHIGSVGIIYPRINPNRIFLERKTGDFPIKLFRHQLNFIGGNWIGESARTDSGPLNTFRRELQEELSLEKTAVSTAELAALGHAPQEIFSMTPALNRPVSHRHRVMLKEIKRIICANCVPFGTFLNTVSKAALDAADPDNKREGFIFLSAYWCMPLDKNRWATLHRLQTNYGNLSNESITLITSLDEMIESGTKTAFGNDRVLPEVFPSLRL
;
A
#
# COMPACT_ATOMS: atom_id res chain seq x y z
N MET A 1 -25.72 -24.23 13.00
CA MET A 1 -24.66 -23.29 13.44
C MET A 1 -24.08 -22.63 12.21
N GLU A 2 -24.32 -21.33 12.01
CA GLU A 2 -23.59 -20.58 11.00
C GLU A 2 -22.10 -20.58 11.34
N LYS A 3 -21.26 -21.06 10.43
CA LYS A 3 -19.81 -20.99 10.59
C LYS A 3 -19.44 -19.50 10.60
N ARG A 4 -18.90 -19.02 11.72
CA ARG A 4 -18.36 -17.66 11.81
C ARG A 4 -17.28 -17.48 10.73
N PRO A 5 -17.27 -16.37 9.98
CA PRO A 5 -16.24 -16.10 8.99
C PRO A 5 -14.85 -16.16 9.64
N ARG A 6 -13.95 -16.95 9.06
CA ARG A 6 -12.56 -17.06 9.52
C ARG A 6 -11.76 -15.94 8.89
N ILE A 7 -11.21 -15.05 9.72
CA ILE A 7 -10.21 -14.07 9.27
C ILE A 7 -8.97 -14.85 8.85
N SER A 8 -8.59 -14.76 7.58
CA SER A 8 -7.42 -15.44 7.05
C SER A 8 -6.17 -14.56 7.06
N HIS A 9 -6.34 -13.23 7.09
CA HIS A 9 -5.23 -12.29 7.08
C HIS A 9 -5.44 -11.07 7.98
N ILE A 10 -4.35 -10.53 8.52
CA ILE A 10 -4.34 -9.20 9.17
C ILE A 10 -3.37 -8.33 8.37
N GLY A 11 -3.84 -7.18 7.90
CA GLY A 11 -3.07 -6.20 7.17
C GLY A 11 -2.91 -4.91 7.97
N SER A 12 -1.87 -4.13 7.64
CA SER A 12 -1.65 -2.82 8.23
C SER A 12 -1.20 -1.85 7.16
N VAL A 13 -1.95 -0.76 6.97
CA VAL A 13 -1.76 0.14 5.84
C VAL A 13 -1.83 1.62 6.22
N GLY A 14 -1.17 2.43 5.40
CA GLY A 14 -0.94 3.84 5.62
C GLY A 14 -1.64 4.77 4.64
N ILE A 15 -2.37 5.75 5.17
CA ILE A 15 -3.00 6.82 4.41
C ILE A 15 -2.15 8.09 4.58
N ILE A 16 -1.35 8.41 3.57
CA ILE A 16 -0.41 9.53 3.58
C ILE A 16 -0.98 10.68 2.76
N TYR A 17 -1.21 11.84 3.38
CA TYR A 17 -1.88 12.98 2.74
C TYR A 17 -1.31 14.32 3.27
N PRO A 18 -1.48 15.43 2.52
CA PRO A 18 -1.12 16.75 3.04
C PRO A 18 -2.10 17.16 4.14
N ARG A 19 -1.56 17.59 5.28
CA ARG A 19 -2.34 18.04 6.45
C ARG A 19 -3.30 19.18 6.11
N ILE A 20 -2.86 20.09 5.26
CA ILE A 20 -3.65 21.24 4.79
C ILE A 20 -4.14 20.90 3.40
N ASN A 21 -5.45 21.02 3.16
CA ASN A 21 -6.12 20.61 1.93
C ASN A 21 -5.87 19.13 1.61
N PRO A 22 -6.46 18.20 2.38
CA PRO A 22 -6.28 16.77 2.24
C PRO A 22 -7.05 16.24 1.02
N ASN A 23 -7.03 16.92 -0.12
CA ASN A 23 -7.65 16.44 -1.36
C ASN A 23 -6.71 15.55 -2.18
N ARG A 24 -5.45 15.43 -1.75
CA ARG A 24 -4.43 14.58 -2.37
C ARG A 24 -4.03 13.46 -1.44
N ILE A 25 -3.56 12.37 -2.03
CA ILE A 25 -3.10 11.20 -1.33
C ILE A 25 -1.89 10.60 -2.05
N PHE A 26 -0.95 10.08 -1.27
CA PHE A 26 0.15 9.27 -1.77
C PHE A 26 -0.22 7.79 -1.65
N LEU A 27 -0.23 7.10 -2.78
CA LEU A 27 -0.65 5.71 -2.95
C LEU A 27 0.39 4.94 -3.75
N GLU A 28 0.17 3.64 -3.83
CA GLU A 28 0.76 2.75 -4.82
C GLU A 28 -0.27 2.33 -5.86
N ARG A 29 0.19 1.92 -7.03
CA ARG A 29 -0.58 1.21 -8.04
C ARG A 29 0.08 -0.13 -8.31
N LYS A 30 -0.68 -1.21 -8.18
CA LYS A 30 -0.18 -2.55 -8.46
C LYS A 30 0.09 -2.71 -9.95
N THR A 31 1.14 -3.44 -10.28
CA THR A 31 1.60 -3.63 -11.65
C THR A 31 0.74 -4.68 -12.40
N GLY A 32 0.95 -4.82 -13.70
CA GLY A 32 0.18 -5.78 -14.54
C GLY A 32 0.56 -7.25 -14.29
N ASP A 33 1.70 -7.48 -13.68
CA ASP A 33 2.21 -8.77 -13.23
C ASP A 33 1.80 -9.10 -11.80
N PHE A 34 1.07 -8.21 -11.09
CA PHE A 34 0.63 -8.46 -9.71
C PHE A 34 -0.07 -9.82 -9.58
N PRO A 35 0.18 -10.58 -8.49
CA PRO A 35 -0.13 -12.00 -8.47
C PRO A 35 -1.63 -12.33 -8.49
N ILE A 36 -2.44 -11.48 -7.85
CA ILE A 36 -3.89 -11.62 -7.83
C ILE A 36 -4.45 -10.76 -8.97
N LYS A 37 -4.88 -11.38 -10.07
CA LYS A 37 -5.28 -10.66 -11.30
C LYS A 37 -6.33 -9.57 -11.05
N LEU A 38 -7.26 -9.83 -10.13
CA LEU A 38 -8.28 -8.88 -9.68
C LEU A 38 -7.69 -7.52 -9.24
N PHE A 39 -6.51 -7.50 -8.64
CA PHE A 39 -5.88 -6.28 -8.11
C PHE A 39 -4.85 -5.64 -9.02
N ARG A 40 -4.60 -6.21 -10.21
CA ARG A 40 -3.69 -5.61 -11.19
C ARG A 40 -4.18 -4.21 -11.55
N HIS A 41 -3.25 -3.26 -11.62
CA HIS A 41 -3.51 -1.85 -11.93
C HIS A 41 -4.40 -1.08 -10.94
N GLN A 42 -4.86 -1.72 -9.86
CA GLN A 42 -5.61 -1.05 -8.80
C GLN A 42 -4.68 -0.28 -7.86
N LEU A 43 -5.25 0.70 -7.18
CA LEU A 43 -4.55 1.52 -6.20
C LEU A 43 -4.43 0.80 -4.86
N ASN A 44 -3.35 1.01 -4.13
CA ASN A 44 -3.17 0.45 -2.79
C ASN A 44 -2.51 1.47 -1.87
N PHE A 45 -2.80 1.35 -0.59
CA PHE A 45 -2.05 2.06 0.43
C PHE A 45 -0.69 1.37 0.63
N ILE A 46 0.32 2.12 1.07
CA ILE A 46 1.60 1.53 1.53
C ILE A 46 1.32 0.69 2.78
N GLY A 47 1.92 -0.49 2.83
CA GLY A 47 1.81 -1.41 3.96
C GLY A 47 1.61 -2.84 3.50
N GLY A 48 1.60 -3.74 4.47
CA GLY A 48 1.67 -5.16 4.21
C GLY A 48 0.92 -5.99 5.22
N ASN A 49 1.20 -7.29 5.20
CA ASN A 49 0.49 -8.28 6.00
C ASN A 49 1.25 -8.54 7.30
N TRP A 50 0.53 -8.58 8.42
CA TRP A 50 1.04 -9.06 9.70
C TRP A 50 0.92 -10.60 9.77
N ILE A 51 1.61 -11.29 8.86
CA ILE A 51 1.56 -12.75 8.69
C ILE A 51 2.91 -13.28 8.20
N GLY A 52 3.26 -14.49 8.61
CA GLY A 52 4.45 -15.18 8.10
C GLY A 52 5.73 -14.80 8.85
N GLU A 53 6.87 -15.28 8.35
CA GLU A 53 8.15 -15.12 9.03
C GLU A 53 8.62 -13.66 9.07
N SER A 54 8.33 -12.87 8.02
CA SER A 54 8.68 -11.44 7.96
C SER A 54 8.01 -10.62 9.06
N ALA A 55 6.80 -11.02 9.46
CA ALA A 55 6.02 -10.32 10.49
C ALA A 55 6.18 -10.92 11.89
N ARG A 56 6.99 -11.98 12.06
CA ARG A 56 7.16 -12.70 13.33
C ARG A 56 7.77 -11.84 14.45
N THR A 57 8.59 -10.87 14.07
CA THR A 57 9.19 -9.89 14.99
C THR A 57 8.32 -8.66 15.21
N ASP A 58 7.24 -8.50 14.44
CA ASP A 58 6.35 -7.36 14.59
C ASP A 58 5.46 -7.54 15.83
N SER A 59 5.59 -6.65 16.81
CA SER A 59 4.77 -6.67 18.04
C SER A 59 3.30 -6.27 17.82
N GLY A 60 2.85 -6.16 16.57
CA GLY A 60 1.48 -5.81 16.20
C GLY A 60 1.39 -5.01 14.90
N PRO A 61 0.17 -4.68 14.43
CA PRO A 61 -0.06 -4.03 13.14
C PRO A 61 0.70 -2.71 12.95
N LEU A 62 0.87 -1.91 14.00
CA LEU A 62 1.63 -0.66 13.89
C LEU A 62 3.10 -0.92 13.52
N ASN A 63 3.71 -1.95 14.11
CA ASN A 63 5.11 -2.30 13.84
C ASN A 63 5.25 -2.89 12.43
N THR A 64 4.27 -3.67 11.99
CA THR A 64 4.16 -4.10 10.59
C THR A 64 4.13 -2.91 9.64
N PHE A 65 3.22 -1.95 9.82
CA PHE A 65 3.19 -0.76 8.97
C PHE A 65 4.53 0.00 8.95
N ARG A 66 5.17 0.16 10.12
CA ARG A 66 6.47 0.84 10.21
C ARG A 66 7.57 0.11 9.45
N ARG A 67 7.64 -1.22 9.56
CA ARG A 67 8.59 -2.06 8.82
C ARG A 67 8.33 -1.96 7.31
N GLU A 68 7.10 -2.17 6.89
CA GLU A 68 6.69 -2.11 5.48
C GLU A 68 7.00 -0.75 4.86
N LEU A 69 6.70 0.35 5.56
CA LEU A 69 7.11 1.69 5.09
C LEU A 69 8.63 1.78 4.93
N GLN A 70 9.42 1.17 5.83
CA GLN A 70 10.88 1.13 5.69
C GLN A 70 11.36 0.29 4.50
N GLU A 71 10.65 -0.77 4.14
CA GLU A 71 11.04 -1.68 3.07
C GLU A 71 10.54 -1.19 1.70
N GLU A 72 9.28 -0.79 1.61
CA GLU A 72 8.63 -0.41 0.36
C GLU A 72 9.12 0.95 -0.14
N LEU A 73 9.13 1.99 0.70
CA LEU A 73 9.40 3.36 0.24
C LEU A 73 10.92 3.60 0.07
N SER A 74 11.43 3.48 -1.15
CA SER A 74 12.86 3.51 -1.45
C SER A 74 13.20 4.34 -2.70
N LEU A 75 14.41 4.91 -2.72
CA LEU A 75 15.02 5.48 -3.93
C LEU A 75 15.91 4.48 -4.67
N GLU A 76 16.23 3.36 -4.02
CA GLU A 76 17.05 2.30 -4.56
C GLU A 76 16.24 1.03 -4.65
N LYS A 77 16.20 0.45 -5.84
CA LYS A 77 15.54 -0.82 -6.07
C LYS A 77 16.33 -1.96 -5.43
N THR A 78 15.75 -2.56 -4.41
CA THR A 78 16.12 -3.91 -3.96
C THR A 78 15.19 -4.93 -4.62
N ALA A 79 15.69 -6.13 -4.92
CA ALA A 79 14.84 -7.19 -5.47
C ALA A 79 13.70 -7.51 -4.50
N VAL A 80 12.49 -7.74 -5.02
CA VAL A 80 11.31 -8.13 -4.23
C VAL A 80 11.58 -9.47 -3.55
N SER A 81 11.19 -9.60 -2.27
CA SER A 81 11.39 -10.83 -1.50
C SER A 81 10.48 -11.95 -2.00
N THR A 82 11.06 -13.08 -2.42
CA THR A 82 10.30 -14.26 -2.89
C THR A 82 9.54 -14.99 -1.78
N ALA A 83 9.80 -14.69 -0.50
CA ALA A 83 9.22 -15.38 0.64
C ALA A 83 7.78 -14.95 0.98
N GLU A 84 7.44 -13.66 0.79
CA GLU A 84 6.09 -13.16 1.04
C GLU A 84 5.07 -13.63 0.00
N LEU A 85 5.52 -13.82 -1.23
CA LEU A 85 4.73 -14.40 -2.31
C LEU A 85 4.28 -15.83 -1.97
N ALA A 86 5.16 -16.65 -1.39
CA ALA A 86 4.79 -17.99 -0.95
C ALA A 86 3.74 -17.96 0.19
N ALA A 87 3.85 -17.02 1.13
CA ALA A 87 2.89 -16.85 2.23
C ALA A 87 1.50 -16.37 1.75
N LEU A 88 1.44 -15.69 0.60
CA LEU A 88 0.22 -15.30 -0.10
C LEU A 88 -0.32 -16.41 -1.05
N GLY A 89 0.31 -17.59 -1.05
CA GLY A 89 -0.13 -18.77 -1.81
C GLY A 89 0.35 -18.81 -3.26
N HIS A 90 1.48 -18.17 -3.58
CA HIS A 90 2.07 -18.18 -4.92
C HIS A 90 3.07 -19.33 -5.12
N ALA A 91 3.08 -19.88 -6.34
CA ALA A 91 4.08 -20.86 -6.73
C ALA A 91 5.43 -20.16 -6.98
N PRO A 92 6.58 -20.80 -6.68
CA PRO A 92 7.92 -20.20 -6.81
C PRO A 92 8.33 -19.71 -8.21
N GLN A 93 7.50 -19.96 -9.24
CA GLN A 93 7.82 -19.72 -10.65
C GLN A 93 7.15 -18.46 -11.24
N GLU A 94 6.38 -17.71 -10.46
CA GLU A 94 5.80 -16.44 -10.92
C GLU A 94 6.86 -15.32 -10.88
N ILE A 95 7.21 -14.77 -12.06
CA ILE A 95 8.22 -13.71 -12.22
C ILE A 95 7.55 -12.35 -12.20
N PHE A 96 7.97 -11.48 -11.27
CA PHE A 96 7.50 -10.09 -11.16
C PHE A 96 8.43 -9.13 -11.91
N SER A 97 7.84 -8.29 -12.74
CA SER A 97 8.50 -7.21 -13.48
C SER A 97 8.50 -5.94 -12.64
N MET A 98 9.67 -5.52 -12.17
CA MET A 98 9.79 -4.28 -11.41
C MET A 98 9.36 -3.06 -12.25
N THR A 99 8.49 -2.21 -11.71
CA THR A 99 8.13 -0.92 -12.32
C THR A 99 9.37 -0.10 -12.69
N PRO A 100 9.59 0.32 -13.94
CA PRO A 100 10.77 1.09 -14.33
C PRO A 100 10.96 2.34 -13.45
N ALA A 101 12.13 2.47 -12.83
CA ALA A 101 12.53 3.72 -12.19
C ALA A 101 13.29 4.57 -13.22
N LEU A 102 13.30 5.90 -13.03
CA LEU A 102 14.19 6.73 -13.83
C LEU A 102 15.63 6.33 -13.50
N ASN A 103 16.43 6.00 -14.53
CA ASN A 103 17.84 5.65 -14.37
C ASN A 103 18.65 6.92 -14.05
N ARG A 104 18.52 7.42 -12.83
CA ARG A 104 19.14 8.66 -12.34
C ARG A 104 19.90 8.37 -11.04
N PRO A 105 21.18 8.79 -10.92
CA PRO A 105 21.93 8.63 -9.68
C PRO A 105 21.23 9.28 -8.49
N VAL A 106 21.13 8.54 -7.38
CA VAL A 106 20.52 9.03 -6.15
C VAL A 106 21.56 9.74 -5.29
N SER A 107 21.43 11.07 -5.14
CA SER A 107 22.36 11.85 -4.32
C SER A 107 22.17 11.58 -2.82
N HIS A 108 23.23 11.76 -2.03
CA HIS A 108 23.18 11.63 -0.56
C HIS A 108 22.08 12.51 0.06
N ARG A 109 21.92 13.74 -0.43
CA ARG A 109 20.87 14.67 0.01
C ARG A 109 19.46 14.08 -0.15
N HIS A 110 19.18 13.43 -1.29
CA HIS A 110 17.86 12.84 -1.53
C HIS A 110 17.60 11.61 -0.65
N ARG A 111 18.64 10.81 -0.36
CA ARG A 111 18.54 9.71 0.61
C ARG A 111 18.20 10.20 2.00
N VAL A 112 18.87 11.26 2.46
CA VAL A 112 18.60 11.89 3.76
C VAL A 112 17.17 12.45 3.79
N MET A 113 16.72 13.12 2.73
CA MET A 113 15.34 13.60 2.63
C MET A 113 14.31 12.47 2.73
N LEU A 114 14.52 11.35 2.01
CA LEU A 114 13.61 10.23 2.08
C LEU A 114 13.60 9.59 3.47
N LYS A 115 14.78 9.35 4.05
CA LYS A 115 14.93 8.80 5.41
C LYS A 115 14.20 9.66 6.44
N GLU A 116 14.28 10.99 6.31
CA GLU A 116 13.58 11.91 7.20
C GLU A 116 12.06 11.85 7.02
N ILE A 117 11.57 11.78 5.78
CA ILE A 117 10.13 11.58 5.52
C ILE A 117 9.64 10.30 6.18
N LYS A 118 10.34 9.18 5.97
CA LYS A 118 9.98 7.87 6.54
C LYS A 118 9.92 7.93 8.07
N ARG A 119 10.92 8.55 8.70
CA ARG A 119 10.97 8.76 10.15
C ARG A 119 9.76 9.57 10.64
N ILE A 120 9.42 10.66 9.96
CA ILE A 120 8.28 11.52 10.32
C ILE A 120 6.95 10.77 10.18
N ILE A 121 6.76 10.00 9.11
CA ILE A 121 5.56 9.18 8.90
C ILE A 121 5.42 8.15 10.03
N CYS A 122 6.49 7.40 10.35
CA CYS A 122 6.46 6.39 11.41
C CYS A 122 6.23 6.97 12.82
N ALA A 123 6.68 8.21 13.06
CA ALA A 123 6.56 8.87 14.36
C ALA A 123 5.18 9.54 14.58
N ASN A 124 4.50 9.95 13.50
CA ASN A 124 3.27 10.76 13.57
C ASN A 124 2.03 10.04 13.01
N CYS A 125 2.10 8.74 12.78
CA CYS A 125 0.94 7.95 12.37
C CYS A 125 -0.09 7.86 13.50
N VAL A 126 -1.34 8.20 13.17
CA VAL A 126 -2.48 8.19 14.09
C VAL A 126 -3.39 7.02 13.72
N PRO A 127 -3.87 6.20 14.68
CA PRO A 127 -4.83 5.15 14.38
C PRO A 127 -6.12 5.78 13.81
N PHE A 128 -6.55 5.30 12.65
CA PHE A 128 -7.84 5.68 12.06
C PHE A 128 -8.93 4.68 12.47
N GLY A 129 -8.66 3.41 12.24
CA GLY A 129 -9.61 2.35 12.54
C GLY A 129 -9.13 0.99 12.04
N THR A 130 -9.86 -0.06 12.41
CA THR A 130 -9.61 -1.41 11.92
C THR A 130 -10.89 -1.92 11.29
N PHE A 131 -10.80 -2.39 10.05
CA PHE A 131 -11.97 -2.78 9.28
C PHE A 131 -11.82 -4.17 8.67
N LEU A 132 -12.93 -4.92 8.62
CA LEU A 132 -13.00 -6.26 8.06
C LEU A 132 -13.34 -6.21 6.56
N ASN A 133 -12.38 -6.46 5.70
CA ASN A 133 -12.56 -6.45 4.25
C ASN A 133 -12.73 -7.88 3.75
N THR A 134 -13.51 -8.04 2.66
CA THR A 134 -13.80 -9.35 2.09
C THR A 134 -13.57 -9.31 0.59
N VAL A 135 -12.88 -10.33 0.09
CA VAL A 135 -12.74 -10.59 -1.35
C VAL A 135 -13.41 -11.92 -1.61
N SER A 136 -14.53 -11.89 -2.33
CA SER A 136 -15.31 -13.09 -2.60
C SER A 136 -14.63 -13.96 -3.64
N LYS A 137 -14.87 -15.28 -3.56
CA LYS A 137 -14.44 -16.21 -4.60
C LYS A 137 -14.99 -15.82 -5.97
N ALA A 138 -16.25 -15.40 -6.02
CA ALA A 138 -16.87 -14.93 -7.27
C ALA A 138 -16.13 -13.75 -7.91
N ALA A 139 -15.63 -12.79 -7.13
CA ALA A 139 -14.84 -11.68 -7.68
C ALA A 139 -13.47 -12.14 -8.22
N LEU A 140 -12.83 -13.10 -7.55
CA LEU A 140 -11.57 -13.69 -8.01
C LEU A 140 -11.76 -14.50 -9.29
N ASP A 141 -12.78 -15.35 -9.33
CA ASP A 141 -13.11 -16.19 -10.49
C ASP A 141 -13.52 -15.33 -11.70
N ALA A 142 -14.23 -14.22 -11.47
CA ALA A 142 -14.59 -13.28 -12.54
C ALA A 142 -13.38 -12.55 -13.13
N ALA A 143 -12.34 -12.27 -12.33
CA ALA A 143 -11.13 -11.59 -12.80
C ALA A 143 -10.07 -12.56 -13.35
N ASP A 144 -10.14 -13.84 -13.00
CA ASP A 144 -9.23 -14.88 -13.44
C ASP A 144 -9.98 -16.22 -13.63
N PRO A 145 -10.31 -16.60 -14.87
CA PRO A 145 -11.01 -17.86 -15.16
C PRO A 145 -10.29 -19.11 -14.65
N ASP A 146 -8.97 -19.04 -14.46
CA ASP A 146 -8.13 -20.12 -13.96
C ASP A 146 -7.88 -20.02 -12.44
N ASN A 147 -8.60 -19.14 -11.73
CA ASN A 147 -8.41 -18.92 -10.31
C ASN A 147 -8.64 -20.18 -9.49
N LYS A 148 -7.62 -20.55 -8.70
CA LYS A 148 -7.69 -21.66 -7.74
C LYS A 148 -7.87 -21.19 -6.29
N ARG A 149 -7.86 -19.88 -6.05
CA ARG A 149 -7.95 -19.32 -4.69
C ARG A 149 -9.39 -19.32 -4.20
N GLU A 150 -9.56 -19.62 -2.93
CA GLU A 150 -10.81 -19.33 -2.23
C GLU A 150 -10.92 -17.82 -1.95
N GLY A 151 -12.16 -17.36 -1.75
CA GLY A 151 -12.39 -16.03 -1.22
C GLY A 151 -11.77 -15.90 0.18
N PHE A 152 -11.36 -14.70 0.54
CA PHE A 152 -10.66 -14.44 1.80
C PHE A 152 -11.17 -13.19 2.49
N ILE A 153 -11.01 -13.19 3.81
CA ILE A 153 -11.44 -12.13 4.71
C ILE A 153 -10.22 -11.65 5.47
N PHE A 154 -9.99 -10.34 5.45
CA PHE A 154 -8.81 -9.73 6.05
C PHE A 154 -9.19 -8.54 6.92
N LEU A 155 -8.51 -8.46 8.05
CA LEU A 155 -8.66 -7.38 9.01
C LEU A 155 -7.57 -6.36 8.75
N SER A 156 -7.92 -5.16 8.27
CA SER A 156 -6.95 -4.12 7.95
C SER A 156 -6.95 -3.04 9.02
N ALA A 157 -5.81 -2.80 9.65
CA ALA A 157 -5.57 -1.63 10.49
C ALA A 157 -5.11 -0.46 9.61
N TYR A 158 -5.77 0.70 9.74
CA TYR A 158 -5.49 1.90 8.95
C TYR A 158 -4.88 2.98 9.84
N TRP A 159 -3.82 3.60 9.32
CA TRP A 159 -3.11 4.69 9.97
C TRP A 159 -3.18 5.95 9.11
N CYS A 160 -3.53 7.08 9.71
CA CYS A 160 -3.52 8.39 9.05
C CYS A 160 -2.19 9.12 9.31
N MET A 161 -1.58 9.63 8.25
CA MET A 161 -0.30 10.34 8.29
C MET A 161 -0.39 11.71 7.60
N PRO A 162 -0.93 12.72 8.29
CA PRO A 162 -0.97 14.09 7.81
C PRO A 162 0.44 14.71 7.77
N LEU A 163 0.96 14.93 6.57
CA LEU A 163 2.24 15.61 6.35
C LEU A 163 2.05 17.12 6.27
N ASP A 164 2.85 17.89 7.01
CA ASP A 164 2.86 19.35 6.80
C ASP A 164 3.38 19.73 5.41
N LYS A 165 3.16 21.00 5.04
CA LYS A 165 3.49 21.55 3.72
C LYS A 165 4.92 21.25 3.27
N ASN A 166 5.90 21.35 4.17
CA ASN A 166 7.31 21.17 3.83
C ASN A 166 7.63 19.70 3.53
N ARG A 167 7.06 18.78 4.32
CA ARG A 167 7.31 17.34 4.15
C ARG A 167 6.54 16.78 2.95
N TRP A 168 5.30 17.24 2.74
CA TRP A 168 4.55 16.92 1.53
C TRP A 168 5.27 17.40 0.26
N ALA A 169 5.74 18.65 0.24
CA ALA A 169 6.51 19.17 -0.90
C ALA A 169 7.83 18.40 -1.13
N THR A 170 8.47 17.92 -0.06
CA THR A 170 9.67 17.08 -0.13
C THR A 170 9.36 15.73 -0.77
N LEU A 171 8.26 15.07 -0.36
CA LEU A 171 7.80 13.80 -0.93
C LEU A 171 7.46 13.96 -2.41
N HIS A 172 6.69 15.00 -2.77
CA HIS A 172 6.35 15.31 -4.15
C HIS A 172 7.61 15.55 -5.00
N ARG A 173 8.58 16.33 -4.49
CA ARG A 173 9.85 16.59 -5.20
C ARG A 173 10.65 15.31 -5.45
N LEU A 174 10.71 14.40 -4.47
CA LEU A 174 11.38 13.11 -4.66
C LEU A 174 10.69 12.31 -5.77
N GLN A 175 9.36 12.23 -5.76
CA GLN A 175 8.59 11.51 -6.77
C GLN A 175 8.76 12.14 -8.16
N THR A 176 8.73 13.47 -8.26
CA THR A 176 8.99 14.18 -9.54
C THR A 176 10.40 13.90 -10.08
N ASN A 177 11.41 13.83 -9.21
CA ASN A 177 12.80 13.65 -9.63
C ASN A 177 13.13 12.22 -10.06
N TYR A 178 12.57 11.23 -9.37
CA TYR A 178 12.93 9.82 -9.49
C TYR A 178 11.82 8.94 -10.08
N GLY A 179 10.61 9.47 -10.21
CA GLY A 179 9.44 8.71 -10.64
C GLY A 179 8.95 7.82 -9.51
N ASN A 180 9.14 6.51 -9.66
CA ASN A 180 8.70 5.54 -8.68
C ASN A 180 9.55 5.62 -7.39
N LEU A 181 8.89 5.65 -6.23
CA LEU A 181 9.51 5.61 -4.90
C LEU A 181 9.23 4.29 -4.15
N SER A 182 8.70 3.26 -4.82
CA SER A 182 8.41 1.96 -4.22
C SER A 182 9.29 0.87 -4.83
N ASN A 183 9.71 -0.09 -4.00
CA ASN A 183 10.41 -1.28 -4.43
C ASN A 183 9.50 -2.29 -5.15
N GLU A 184 8.20 -2.26 -4.86
CA GLU A 184 7.28 -3.35 -5.23
C GLU A 184 6.14 -2.92 -6.16
N SER A 185 5.77 -1.64 -6.11
CA SER A 185 4.63 -1.10 -6.86
C SER A 185 5.00 0.21 -7.57
N ILE A 186 4.04 0.83 -8.25
CA ILE A 186 4.19 2.19 -8.81
C ILE A 186 3.67 3.20 -7.80
N THR A 187 4.51 4.07 -7.23
CA THR A 187 4.00 5.16 -6.37
C THR A 187 3.31 6.23 -7.19
N LEU A 188 2.23 6.78 -6.65
CA LEU A 188 1.40 7.80 -7.28
C LEU A 188 0.94 8.83 -6.24
N ILE A 189 1.03 10.11 -6.57
CA ILE A 189 0.23 11.15 -5.90
C ILE A 189 -0.99 11.43 -6.78
N THR A 190 -2.17 11.28 -6.20
CA THR A 190 -3.46 11.49 -6.89
C THR A 190 -4.43 12.21 -5.96
N SER A 191 -5.58 12.61 -6.46
CA SER A 191 -6.73 13.11 -5.70
C SER A 191 -7.91 12.16 -5.75
N LEU A 192 -8.85 12.33 -4.82
CA LEU A 192 -10.11 11.59 -4.87
C LEU A 192 -10.90 11.87 -6.15
N ASP A 193 -10.90 13.12 -6.62
CA ASP A 193 -11.64 13.51 -7.83
C ASP A 193 -11.06 12.78 -9.06
N GLU A 194 -9.74 12.74 -9.19
CA GLU A 194 -9.07 11.98 -10.28
C GLU A 194 -9.35 10.47 -10.18
N MET A 195 -9.42 9.91 -8.96
CA MET A 195 -9.78 8.50 -8.75
C MET A 195 -11.22 8.21 -9.20
N ILE A 196 -12.14 9.11 -8.87
CA ILE A 196 -13.56 9.02 -9.27
C ILE A 196 -13.71 9.17 -10.79
N GLU A 197 -13.11 10.20 -11.37
CA GLU A 197 -13.19 10.50 -12.81
C GLU A 197 -12.60 9.39 -13.67
N SER A 198 -11.45 8.84 -13.28
CA SER A 198 -10.83 7.71 -13.98
C SER A 198 -11.51 6.37 -13.72
N GLY A 199 -12.43 6.30 -12.75
CA GLY A 199 -13.04 5.06 -12.30
C GLY A 199 -12.06 4.10 -11.61
N THR A 200 -10.86 4.55 -11.23
CA THR A 200 -9.82 3.70 -10.65
C THR A 200 -10.22 3.28 -9.24
N LYS A 201 -10.18 1.97 -8.98
CA LYS A 201 -10.50 1.37 -7.68
C LYS A 201 -9.25 1.04 -6.88
N THR A 202 -9.43 0.92 -5.57
CA THR A 202 -8.39 0.38 -4.70
C THR A 202 -8.48 -1.14 -4.60
N ALA A 203 -7.32 -1.77 -4.43
CA ALA A 203 -7.17 -3.18 -4.12
C ALA A 203 -7.72 -3.48 -2.72
N PHE A 204 -8.05 -4.75 -2.48
CA PHE A 204 -8.38 -5.22 -1.15
C PHE A 204 -9.54 -4.42 -0.49
N GLY A 205 -10.54 -4.00 -1.27
CA GLY A 205 -11.75 -3.37 -0.73
C GLY A 205 -11.50 -2.08 0.07
N ASN A 206 -10.33 -1.47 -0.11
CA ASN A 206 -9.89 -0.27 0.60
C ASN A 206 -10.76 0.97 0.29
N ASP A 207 -11.57 0.90 -0.77
CA ASP A 207 -12.40 2.00 -1.26
C ASP A 207 -13.36 2.51 -0.20
N ARG A 208 -13.86 1.64 0.67
CA ARG A 208 -14.81 2.03 1.73
C ARG A 208 -14.20 2.97 2.77
N VAL A 209 -12.88 2.95 2.94
CA VAL A 209 -12.19 3.76 3.96
C VAL A 209 -12.02 5.20 3.49
N LEU A 210 -11.89 5.43 2.18
CA LEU A 210 -11.67 6.77 1.63
C LEU A 210 -12.84 7.74 1.95
N PRO A 211 -14.12 7.38 1.77
CA PRO A 211 -15.25 8.22 2.18
C PRO A 211 -15.37 8.47 3.69
N GLU A 212 -14.73 7.68 4.54
CA GLU A 212 -14.75 7.92 6.00
C GLU A 212 -13.60 8.86 6.41
N VAL A 213 -12.44 8.70 5.78
CA VAL A 213 -11.23 9.50 6.05
C VAL A 213 -11.37 10.92 5.49
N PHE A 214 -11.78 11.09 4.23
CA PHE A 214 -11.68 12.42 3.61
C PHE A 214 -12.71 13.45 4.08
N PRO A 215 -13.99 13.10 4.34
CA PRO A 215 -14.94 14.00 4.98
C PRO A 215 -14.57 14.35 6.42
N SER A 216 -13.99 13.41 7.18
CA SER A 216 -13.48 13.70 8.54
C SER A 216 -12.24 14.59 8.55
N LEU A 217 -11.60 14.77 7.39
CA LEU A 217 -10.46 15.66 7.18
C LEU A 217 -10.84 17.01 6.54
N ARG A 218 -12.09 17.20 6.10
CA ARG A 218 -12.63 18.51 5.69
C ARG A 218 -13.04 19.28 6.96
N LEU A 219 -12.04 19.74 7.72
CA LEU A 219 -12.19 20.73 8.79
C LEU A 219 -11.67 22.09 8.30
#